data_AF-A0A654C508-F1
#
_entry.id   AF-A0A654C508-F1
#
_cell.length_a   1.000
_cell.length_b   1.000
_cell.length_c   1.000
_cell.angle_alpha   90.00
_cell.angle_beta   90.00
_cell.angle_gamma   90.00
#
_symmetry.space_group_name_H-M   'P 1'
#
loop_
_entity.id
_entity.type
_entity.pdbx_description
1 polymer ?
#
loop_
_entity_poly.entity_id
_entity_poly.type
_entity_poly.pdbx_seq_one_letter_code
_entity_poly.pdbx_strand_id
1 'polypeptide(L)'
;MKWVRGGVTGCSASIERGLAFSHAPSMALITQSSWPKALLAKWRWWASVPAVRLSMLLLLAGVYFGSSRSFGAFLLSIPMLAGLLLIAVAAAIKASVKRVERTHLLAAWLLIGLTPFAYLLSYEPVQQLRFLFWAVTHYRQVAEASKASSIVVGWDSWGMAGQDTFSYLAVDSDDRLGSQGRAIQWTKEVGQSCGLWKTQRVWPRFYIVTTYTNCPYDRIEPAE
;
A
#
# COMPACT_ATOMS: atom_id res chain seq x y z
N MET A 1 60.20 18.64 7.01
CA MET A 1 59.82 20.06 6.77
C MET A 1 58.67 20.43 7.71
N LYS A 2 58.94 21.48 8.50
CA LYS A 2 58.11 22.36 9.36
C LYS A 2 56.60 22.09 9.49
N TRP A 3 56.24 21.74 10.73
CA TRP A 3 54.94 22.01 11.36
C TRP A 3 54.80 23.50 11.67
N VAL A 4 53.63 24.08 11.40
CA VAL A 4 53.27 25.44 11.83
C VAL A 4 52.09 25.34 12.81
N ARG A 5 52.38 25.63 14.08
CA ARG A 5 51.40 26.02 15.09
C ARG A 5 51.17 27.53 14.98
N GLY A 6 49.91 27.96 15.01
CA GLY A 6 49.53 29.35 15.21
C GLY A 6 48.31 29.41 16.11
N GLY A 7 48.53 29.69 17.39
CA GLY A 7 47.48 30.01 18.34
C GLY A 7 47.08 31.48 18.23
N VAL A 8 45.82 31.78 18.51
CA VAL A 8 45.36 33.13 18.83
C VAL A 8 44.48 33.05 20.07
N THR A 9 44.99 33.71 21.11
CA THR A 9 44.35 34.17 22.34
C THR A 9 43.04 34.90 22.04
N GLY A 10 41.93 34.60 22.69
CA GLY A 10 41.63 35.13 24.02
C GLY A 10 41.00 36.52 23.92
N CYS A 11 39.67 36.60 23.91
CA CYS A 11 38.95 37.80 24.33
C CYS A 11 37.73 37.36 25.16
N SER A 12 37.89 37.55 26.46
CA SER A 12 36.90 37.30 27.51
C SER A 12 35.99 38.52 27.58
N ALA A 13 34.70 38.35 27.31
CA ALA A 13 33.66 39.32 27.64
C ALA A 13 32.60 38.62 28.48
N SER A 14 32.78 38.74 29.79
CA SER A 14 31.81 38.41 30.82
C SER A 14 30.64 39.39 30.73
N ILE A 15 29.45 38.88 30.42
CA ILE A 15 28.18 39.54 30.73
C ILE A 15 27.35 38.54 31.53
N GLU A 16 27.56 38.58 32.84
CA GLU A 16 26.53 38.19 33.80
C GLU A 16 25.40 39.22 33.75
N ARG A 17 24.18 38.78 33.47
CA ARG A 17 23.00 39.16 34.25
C ARG A 17 21.80 38.28 33.92
N GLY A 18 21.21 37.77 34.98
CA GLY A 18 20.24 36.70 34.98
C GLY A 18 18.93 37.03 34.28
N LEU A 19 18.36 35.99 33.70
CA LEU A 19 16.92 35.78 33.67
C LEU A 19 16.70 34.31 34.02
N ALA A 20 16.39 34.10 35.31
CA ALA A 20 15.74 32.90 35.77
C ALA A 20 14.39 32.77 35.04
N PHE A 21 14.30 31.85 34.10
CA PHE A 21 13.02 31.34 33.60
C PHE A 21 13.02 29.83 33.80
N SER A 22 12.76 29.45 35.05
CA SER A 22 12.29 28.13 35.42
C SER A 22 10.87 27.98 34.88
N HIS A 23 10.76 27.56 33.62
CA HIS A 23 9.57 26.89 33.13
C HIS A 23 10.04 25.70 32.31
N ALA A 24 10.32 24.60 33.03
CA ALA A 24 10.26 23.29 32.43
C ALA A 24 8.86 23.18 31.78
N PRO A 25 8.75 23.04 30.45
CA PRO A 25 7.48 22.70 29.86
C PRO A 25 7.16 21.31 30.41
N SER A 26 6.13 21.23 31.26
CA SER A 26 5.48 19.97 31.55
C SER A 26 5.18 19.33 30.20
N MET A 27 6.01 18.36 29.81
CA MET A 27 5.66 17.36 28.82
C MET A 27 4.50 16.58 29.44
N ALA A 28 3.31 17.16 29.33
CA ALA A 28 2.08 16.46 29.49
C ALA A 28 2.13 15.33 28.47
N LEU A 29 2.43 14.14 28.95
CA LEU A 29 2.23 12.88 28.26
C LEU A 29 0.79 12.90 27.71
N ILE A 30 0.66 13.24 26.43
CA ILE A 30 -0.53 12.97 25.64
C ILE A 30 -0.51 11.46 25.35
N THR A 31 -0.71 10.66 26.39
CA THR A 31 -0.90 9.21 26.28
C THR A 31 -2.09 8.81 27.13
N GLN A 32 -3.26 9.30 26.76
CA GLN A 32 -4.50 8.60 27.05
C GLN A 32 -5.33 8.61 25.77
N SER A 33 -5.03 7.67 24.88
CA SER A 33 -5.96 7.25 23.82
C SER A 33 -7.12 6.50 24.48
N SER A 34 -7.91 7.23 25.26
CA SER A 34 -9.22 6.76 25.71
C SER A 34 -10.12 6.75 24.49
N TRP A 35 -9.99 5.73 23.65
CA TRP A 35 -11.09 5.34 22.79
C TRP A 35 -12.33 5.31 23.69
N PRO A 36 -13.35 6.14 23.42
CA PRO A 36 -14.46 6.27 24.35
C PRO A 36 -15.09 4.88 24.44
N LYS A 37 -15.11 4.28 25.63
CA LYS A 37 -15.65 2.94 25.87
C LYS A 37 -17.05 2.76 25.26
N ALA A 38 -17.78 3.87 25.11
CA ALA A 38 -19.03 3.98 24.37
C ALA A 38 -18.95 3.59 22.88
N LEU A 39 -17.89 3.98 22.15
CA LEU A 39 -17.69 3.59 20.74
C LEU A 39 -17.43 2.09 20.60
N LEU A 40 -16.62 1.49 21.48
CA LEU A 40 -16.35 0.06 21.46
C LEU A 40 -17.59 -0.77 21.81
N ALA A 41 -18.39 -0.32 22.80
CA ALA A 41 -19.65 -0.95 23.15
C ALA A 41 -20.66 -0.88 21.98
N LYS A 42 -20.75 0.28 21.32
CA LYS A 42 -21.62 0.50 20.15
C LYS A 42 -21.17 -0.35 18.96
N TRP A 43 -19.87 -0.45 18.70
CA TRP A 43 -19.32 -1.29 17.64
C TRP A 43 -19.57 -2.78 17.90
N ARG A 44 -19.39 -3.25 19.13
CA ARG A 44 -19.67 -4.65 19.52
C ARG A 44 -21.14 -5.01 19.35
N TRP A 45 -22.04 -4.05 19.61
CA TRP A 45 -23.47 -4.22 19.40
C TRP A 45 -23.85 -4.21 17.91
N TRP A 46 -23.29 -3.31 17.10
CA TRP A 46 -23.47 -3.30 15.64
C TRP A 46 -22.96 -4.57 14.97
N ALA A 47 -21.78 -5.01 15.41
CA ALA A 47 -21.17 -6.25 14.97
C ALA A 47 -21.88 -7.49 15.52
N SER A 48 -22.96 -7.39 16.32
CA SER A 48 -23.69 -8.57 16.79
C SER A 48 -24.70 -9.11 15.78
N VAL A 49 -25.15 -8.27 14.84
CA VAL A 49 -26.15 -8.66 13.84
C VAL A 49 -25.49 -9.52 12.75
N PRO A 50 -25.98 -10.76 12.49
CA PRO A 50 -25.35 -11.67 11.55
C PRO A 50 -25.32 -11.12 10.11
N ALA A 51 -26.33 -10.35 9.70
CA ALA A 51 -26.36 -9.70 8.40
C ALA A 51 -25.18 -8.73 8.21
N VAL A 52 -24.90 -7.89 9.20
CA VAL A 52 -23.78 -6.93 9.14
C VAL A 52 -22.43 -7.66 9.10
N ARG A 53 -22.27 -8.72 9.91
CA ARG A 53 -21.04 -9.55 9.88
C ARG A 53 -20.80 -10.16 8.51
N LEU A 54 -21.82 -10.76 7.92
CA LEU A 54 -21.71 -11.42 6.62
C LEU A 54 -21.42 -10.42 5.50
N SER A 55 -22.08 -9.26 5.49
CA SER A 55 -21.78 -8.19 4.53
C SER A 55 -20.36 -7.64 4.70
N MET A 56 -19.88 -7.52 5.95
CA MET A 56 -18.50 -7.10 6.21
C MET A 56 -17.48 -8.15 5.72
N LEU A 57 -17.73 -9.44 5.96
CA LEU A 57 -16.90 -10.52 5.43
C LEU A 57 -16.90 -10.55 3.90
N LEU A 58 -18.06 -10.34 3.27
CA LEU A 58 -18.16 -10.22 1.82
C LEU A 58 -17.33 -9.04 1.28
N LEU A 59 -17.42 -7.88 1.92
CA LEU A 59 -16.63 -6.70 1.54
C LEU A 59 -15.12 -6.97 1.68
N LEU A 60 -14.70 -7.55 2.81
CA LEU A 60 -13.30 -7.91 3.05
C LEU A 60 -12.79 -8.97 2.05
N ALA A 61 -13.61 -9.96 1.74
CA ALA A 61 -13.31 -10.93 0.69
C ALA A 61 -13.17 -10.24 -0.67
N GLY A 62 -14.07 -9.30 -0.98
CA GLY A 62 -13.99 -8.47 -2.20
C GLY A 62 -12.68 -7.70 -2.29
N VAL A 63 -12.24 -7.04 -1.22
CA VAL A 63 -10.94 -6.35 -1.15
C VAL A 63 -9.78 -7.34 -1.31
N TYR A 64 -9.81 -8.46 -0.60
CA TYR A 64 -8.76 -9.48 -0.65
C TYR A 64 -8.59 -10.03 -2.07
N PHE A 65 -9.68 -10.51 -2.68
CA PHE A 65 -9.64 -11.09 -4.02
C PHE A 65 -9.37 -10.05 -5.10
N GLY A 66 -9.91 -8.83 -4.97
CA GLY A 66 -9.63 -7.73 -5.91
C GLY A 66 -8.18 -7.24 -5.87
N SER A 67 -7.54 -7.31 -4.69
CA SER A 67 -6.12 -7.00 -4.54
C SER A 67 -5.19 -8.15 -4.93
N SER A 68 -5.69 -9.38 -4.83
CA SER A 68 -4.92 -10.58 -5.14
C SER A 68 -4.79 -10.75 -6.65
N ARG A 69 -3.58 -11.13 -7.04
CA ARG A 69 -3.22 -11.43 -8.40
C ARG A 69 -2.94 -12.92 -8.60
N SER A 70 -3.11 -13.78 -7.59
CA SER A 70 -2.87 -15.21 -7.83
C SER A 70 -4.00 -15.84 -8.65
N PHE A 71 -3.63 -16.63 -9.68
CA PHE A 71 -4.60 -17.37 -10.49
C PHE A 71 -5.51 -18.26 -9.64
N GLY A 72 -4.94 -18.89 -8.61
CA GLY A 72 -5.70 -19.63 -7.61
C GLY A 72 -6.72 -18.75 -6.87
N ALA A 73 -6.35 -17.52 -6.47
CA ALA A 73 -7.31 -16.60 -5.86
C ALA A 73 -8.40 -16.17 -6.84
N PHE A 74 -8.09 -15.95 -8.13
CA PHE A 74 -9.11 -15.65 -9.14
C PHE A 74 -10.11 -16.80 -9.28
N LEU A 75 -9.64 -18.04 -9.46
CA LEU A 75 -10.53 -19.22 -9.57
C LEU A 75 -11.36 -19.44 -8.31
N LEU A 76 -10.78 -19.26 -7.12
CA LEU A 76 -11.48 -19.38 -5.85
C LEU A 76 -12.46 -18.22 -5.61
N SER A 77 -12.17 -17.03 -6.14
CA SER A 77 -12.99 -15.83 -5.92
C SER A 77 -14.40 -15.98 -6.47
N ILE A 78 -14.57 -16.64 -7.63
CA ILE A 78 -15.86 -16.75 -8.31
C ILE A 78 -16.89 -17.50 -7.43
N PRO A 79 -16.68 -18.78 -7.06
CA PRO A 79 -17.63 -19.50 -6.23
C PRO A 79 -17.71 -18.93 -4.82
N MET A 80 -16.60 -18.41 -4.27
CA MET A 80 -16.57 -17.90 -2.90
C MET A 80 -17.32 -16.59 -2.75
N LEU A 81 -17.12 -15.62 -3.64
CA LEU A 81 -17.83 -14.34 -3.63
C LEU A 81 -19.31 -14.53 -3.98
N ALA A 82 -19.64 -15.40 -4.95
CA ALA A 82 -21.03 -15.72 -5.26
C ALA A 82 -21.76 -16.36 -4.07
N GLY A 83 -21.13 -17.34 -3.42
CA GLY A 83 -21.67 -17.99 -2.23
C GLY A 83 -21.85 -17.02 -1.05
N LEU A 84 -20.83 -16.21 -0.75
CA LEU A 84 -20.89 -15.19 0.29
C LEU A 84 -21.97 -14.13 0.01
N LEU A 85 -22.12 -13.72 -1.25
CA LEU A 85 -23.16 -12.78 -1.65
C LEU A 85 -24.56 -13.35 -1.39
N LEU A 86 -24.82 -14.59 -1.81
CA LEU A 86 -26.11 -15.24 -1.58
C LEU A 86 -26.43 -15.36 -0.08
N ILE A 87 -25.44 -15.77 0.73
CA ILE A 87 -25.59 -15.89 2.19
C ILE A 87 -25.84 -14.52 2.84
N ALA A 88 -25.11 -13.48 2.42
CA ALA A 88 -25.27 -12.12 2.94
C ALA A 88 -26.65 -11.53 2.59
N VAL A 89 -27.10 -11.71 1.34
CA VAL A 89 -28.43 -11.28 0.89
C VAL A 89 -29.53 -12.03 1.64
N ALA A 90 -29.43 -13.35 1.79
CA ALA A 90 -30.40 -14.14 2.55
C ALA A 90 -30.48 -13.68 4.03
N ALA A 91 -29.33 -13.38 4.65
CA ALA A 91 -29.27 -12.83 6.00
C ALA A 91 -29.91 -11.44 6.10
N ALA A 92 -29.68 -10.57 5.12
CA ALA A 92 -30.29 -9.23 5.06
C ALA A 92 -31.82 -9.29 4.88
N ILE A 93 -32.31 -10.20 4.03
CA ILE A 93 -33.75 -10.46 3.85
C ILE A 93 -34.36 -10.98 5.16
N LYS A 94 -33.75 -11.99 5.79
CA LYS A 94 -34.21 -12.55 7.08
C LYS A 94 -34.22 -11.49 8.18
N ALA A 95 -33.23 -10.60 8.21
CA ALA A 95 -33.19 -9.48 9.16
C ALA A 95 -34.31 -8.46 8.90
N SER A 96 -34.65 -8.22 7.63
CA SER A 96 -35.77 -7.35 7.24
C SER A 96 -37.12 -7.88 7.71
N VAL A 97 -37.34 -9.19 7.57
CA VAL A 97 -38.56 -9.87 8.05
C VAL A 97 -38.68 -9.80 9.57
N LYS A 98 -37.56 -9.95 10.29
CA LYS A 98 -37.52 -9.87 11.76
C LYS A 98 -37.65 -8.45 12.33
N ARG A 99 -37.85 -7.43 11.47
CA ARG A 99 -37.95 -6.02 11.86
C ARG A 99 -36.76 -5.55 12.71
N VAL A 100 -35.55 -5.99 12.35
CA VAL A 100 -34.31 -5.44 12.92
C VAL A 100 -34.28 -3.93 12.66
N GLU A 101 -33.62 -3.18 13.55
CA GLU A 101 -33.50 -1.72 13.43
C GLU A 101 -33.00 -1.32 12.02
N ARG A 102 -33.69 -0.34 11.42
CA ARG A 102 -33.46 0.09 10.02
C ARG A 102 -32.01 0.48 9.74
N THR A 103 -31.31 1.02 10.73
CA THR A 103 -29.89 1.40 10.64
C THR A 103 -28.98 0.23 10.28
N HIS A 104 -29.18 -0.94 10.89
CA HIS A 104 -28.39 -2.14 10.60
C HIS A 104 -28.69 -2.72 9.21
N LEU A 105 -29.95 -2.65 8.77
CA LEU A 105 -30.35 -3.09 7.44
C LEU A 105 -29.74 -2.21 6.36
N LEU A 106 -29.80 -0.89 6.54
CA LEU A 106 -29.16 0.07 5.63
C LEU A 106 -27.65 -0.16 5.57
N ALA A 107 -27.00 -0.37 6.71
CA ALA A 107 -25.57 -0.68 6.75
C ALA A 107 -25.24 -1.98 6.00
N ALA A 108 -26.01 -3.06 6.20
CA ALA A 108 -25.79 -4.33 5.53
C ALA A 108 -25.93 -4.21 3.99
N TRP A 109 -26.97 -3.50 3.52
CA TRP A 109 -27.17 -3.26 2.08
C TRP A 109 -26.10 -2.37 1.48
N LEU A 110 -25.67 -1.32 2.20
CA LEU A 110 -24.59 -0.45 1.76
C LEU A 110 -23.26 -1.21 1.64
N LEU A 111 -22.93 -2.08 2.60
CA LEU A 111 -21.74 -2.92 2.53
C LEU A 111 -21.78 -3.91 1.35
N ILE A 112 -22.94 -4.54 1.09
CA ILE A 112 -23.13 -5.40 -0.07
C ILE A 112 -22.94 -4.60 -1.36
N GLY A 113 -23.58 -3.44 -1.48
CA GLY A 113 -23.48 -2.57 -2.66
C GLY A 113 -22.07 -2.01 -2.89
N LEU A 114 -21.28 -1.80 -1.83
CA LEU A 114 -19.89 -1.35 -1.93
C LEU A 114 -18.91 -2.46 -2.34
N THR A 115 -19.28 -3.73 -2.18
CA THR A 115 -18.40 -4.87 -2.48
C THR A 115 -17.85 -4.86 -3.92
N PRO A 116 -18.64 -4.66 -5.00
CA PRO A 116 -18.08 -4.61 -6.35
C PRO A 116 -17.11 -3.46 -6.56
N PHE A 117 -17.37 -2.29 -5.97
CA PHE A 117 -16.44 -1.16 -6.03
C PHE A 117 -15.14 -1.46 -5.30
N ALA A 118 -15.23 -2.08 -4.11
CA ALA A 118 -14.07 -2.50 -3.35
C ALA A 118 -13.25 -3.56 -4.11
N TYR A 119 -13.90 -4.50 -4.79
CA TYR A 119 -13.22 -5.49 -5.65
C TYR A 119 -12.44 -4.80 -6.79
N LEU A 120 -13.06 -3.85 -7.50
CA LEU A 120 -12.43 -3.19 -8.64
C LEU A 120 -11.34 -2.19 -8.24
N LEU A 121 -11.53 -1.45 -7.14
CA LEU A 121 -10.67 -0.34 -6.74
C LEU A 121 -9.61 -0.72 -5.70
N SER A 122 -9.66 -1.92 -5.13
CA SER A 122 -8.69 -2.35 -4.10
C SER A 122 -7.26 -2.53 -4.62
N TYR A 123 -7.09 -2.78 -5.91
CA TYR A 123 -5.79 -3.15 -6.45
C TYR A 123 -4.70 -2.09 -6.21
N GLU A 124 -4.91 -0.87 -6.69
CA GLU A 124 -3.91 0.20 -6.59
C GLU A 124 -3.52 0.58 -5.15
N PRO A 125 -4.46 0.87 -4.23
CA PRO A 125 -4.11 1.23 -2.87
C PRO A 125 -3.44 0.08 -2.13
N VAL A 126 -3.82 -1.18 -2.39
CA VAL A 126 -3.15 -2.32 -1.75
C VAL A 126 -1.72 -2.48 -2.26
N GLN A 127 -1.45 -2.22 -3.55
CA GLN A 127 -0.07 -2.23 -4.06
C GLN A 127 0.78 -1.11 -3.44
N GLN A 128 0.21 0.08 -3.23
CA GLN A 128 0.90 1.16 -2.52
C GLN A 128 1.19 0.80 -1.06
N LEU A 129 0.22 0.21 -0.35
CA LEU A 129 0.43 -0.25 1.04
C LEU A 129 1.48 -1.37 1.11
N ARG A 130 1.45 -2.31 0.16
CA ARG A 130 2.46 -3.38 0.03
C ARG A 130 3.85 -2.78 -0.22
N PHE A 131 3.94 -1.76 -1.09
CA PHE A 131 5.17 -1.00 -1.31
C PHE A 131 5.66 -0.33 -0.03
N LEU A 132 4.79 0.39 0.68
CA LEU A 132 5.16 1.06 1.92
C LEU A 132 5.68 0.08 2.97
N PHE A 133 4.99 -1.05 3.17
CA PHE A 133 5.41 -2.08 4.11
C PHE A 133 6.77 -2.70 3.72
N TRP A 134 6.94 -2.99 2.42
CA TRP A 134 8.21 -3.48 1.90
C TRP A 134 9.33 -2.44 2.04
N ALA A 135 9.07 -1.17 1.74
CA ALA A 135 10.05 -0.08 1.82
C ALA A 135 10.51 0.18 3.26
N VAL A 136 9.61 0.07 4.24
CA VAL A 136 9.95 0.18 5.67
C VAL A 136 10.90 -0.94 6.10
N THR A 137 10.68 -2.16 5.60
CA THR A 137 11.54 -3.32 5.91
C THR A 137 12.86 -3.32 5.13
N HIS A 138 12.91 -2.67 3.96
CA HIS A 138 14.05 -2.66 3.03
C HIS A 138 14.61 -1.25 2.77
N TYR A 139 14.62 -0.38 3.78
CA TYR A 139 14.98 1.04 3.62
C TYR A 139 16.35 1.29 2.96
N ARG A 140 17.35 0.42 3.19
CA ARG A 140 18.67 0.54 2.57
C ARG A 140 18.62 0.31 1.06
N GLN A 141 17.87 -0.71 0.62
CA GLN A 141 17.69 -1.02 -0.80
C GLN A 141 16.92 0.10 -1.49
N VAL A 142 15.91 0.66 -0.84
CA VAL A 142 15.16 1.83 -1.36
C VAL A 142 16.09 3.04 -1.51
N ALA A 143 16.91 3.33 -0.51
CA ALA A 143 17.84 4.47 -0.54
C ALA A 143 18.91 4.30 -1.64
N GLU A 144 19.43 3.09 -1.81
CA GLU A 144 20.41 2.80 -2.86
C GLU A 144 19.79 2.83 -4.26
N ALA A 145 18.65 2.18 -4.44
CA ALA A 145 17.92 2.16 -5.70
C ALA A 145 17.46 3.57 -6.14
N SER A 146 17.18 4.48 -5.20
CA SER A 146 16.74 5.85 -5.53
C SER A 146 17.78 6.70 -6.28
N LYS A 147 19.03 6.25 -6.36
CA LYS A 147 20.15 7.02 -6.95
C LYS A 147 20.25 6.90 -8.46
N ALA A 148 19.73 5.81 -9.04
CA ALA A 148 19.83 5.55 -10.47
C ALA A 148 18.59 4.79 -10.96
N SER A 149 18.28 4.93 -12.24
CA SER A 149 17.22 4.14 -12.87
C SER A 149 17.63 2.68 -12.92
N SER A 150 16.89 1.82 -12.23
CA SER A 150 17.19 0.39 -12.15
C SER A 150 15.95 -0.42 -11.78
N ILE A 151 16.03 -1.74 -11.96
CA ILE A 151 15.03 -2.67 -11.43
C ILE A 151 15.51 -3.13 -10.05
N VAL A 152 14.62 -3.07 -9.06
CA VAL A 152 14.94 -3.29 -7.65
C VAL A 152 14.68 -4.72 -7.24
N VAL A 153 13.47 -5.22 -7.51
CA VAL A 153 13.02 -6.55 -7.07
C VAL A 153 11.83 -7.02 -7.91
N GLY A 154 11.64 -8.34 -8.02
CA GLY A 154 10.38 -8.92 -8.48
C GLY A 154 9.23 -8.58 -7.54
N TRP A 155 8.09 -8.13 -8.08
CA TRP A 155 6.97 -7.60 -7.30
C TRP A 155 5.75 -8.54 -7.19
N ASP A 156 5.89 -9.75 -7.73
CA ASP A 156 4.83 -10.72 -8.08
C ASP A 156 4.01 -10.36 -9.31
N SER A 157 3.85 -11.36 -10.18
CA SER A 157 3.03 -11.29 -11.37
C SER A 157 2.14 -12.53 -11.54
N TRP A 158 1.05 -12.30 -12.25
CA TRP A 158 0.23 -13.28 -12.93
C TRP A 158 -0.04 -12.66 -14.28
N GLY A 159 0.02 -13.39 -15.39
CA GLY A 159 -0.71 -12.89 -16.53
C GLY A 159 -2.19 -13.23 -16.41
N MET A 160 -2.96 -12.33 -16.98
CA MET A 160 -4.38 -12.51 -17.17
C MET A 160 -4.57 -13.71 -18.12
N ALA A 161 -5.39 -14.68 -17.73
CA ALA A 161 -5.84 -15.78 -18.60
C ALA A 161 -4.72 -16.59 -19.30
N GLY A 162 -3.67 -17.00 -18.57
CA GLY A 162 -2.63 -17.89 -19.11
C GLY A 162 -1.52 -17.20 -19.89
N GLN A 163 -1.40 -15.87 -19.77
CA GLN A 163 -0.17 -15.18 -20.16
C GLN A 163 0.85 -15.26 -19.00
N ASP A 164 2.14 -15.44 -19.27
CA ASP A 164 3.18 -15.39 -18.22
C ASP A 164 3.71 -13.96 -18.07
N THR A 165 2.87 -13.01 -17.64
CA THR A 165 3.41 -11.66 -17.41
C THR A 165 4.34 -11.67 -16.21
N PHE A 166 5.37 -10.82 -16.25
CA PHE A 166 6.26 -10.59 -15.12
C PHE A 166 6.12 -9.17 -14.60
N SER A 167 6.33 -8.93 -13.31
CA SER A 167 6.15 -7.63 -12.68
C SER A 167 7.30 -7.34 -11.74
N TYR A 168 7.86 -6.14 -11.89
CA TYR A 168 9.03 -5.69 -11.15
C TYR A 168 8.76 -4.35 -10.50
N LEU A 169 9.39 -4.13 -9.36
CA LEU A 169 9.55 -2.82 -8.79
C LEU A 169 10.76 -2.16 -9.45
N ALA A 170 10.54 -1.01 -10.07
CA ALA A 170 11.54 -0.25 -10.79
C ALA A 170 11.64 1.18 -10.25
N VAL A 171 12.84 1.74 -10.34
CA VAL A 171 13.10 3.15 -10.09
C VAL A 171 13.38 3.86 -11.40
N ASP A 172 12.85 5.07 -11.51
CA ASP A 172 13.12 5.97 -12.62
C ASP A 172 13.41 7.38 -12.09
N SER A 173 14.67 7.80 -12.20
CA SER A 173 15.13 9.12 -11.76
C SER A 173 14.47 10.26 -12.52
N ASP A 174 14.14 10.02 -13.79
CA ASP A 174 13.70 11.04 -14.76
C ASP A 174 12.19 10.99 -15.03
N ASP A 175 11.46 10.14 -14.30
CA ASP A 175 10.01 10.03 -14.33
C ASP A 175 9.42 9.74 -15.72
N ARG A 176 10.14 8.95 -16.52
CA ARG A 176 9.81 8.52 -17.88
C ARG A 176 8.75 7.40 -17.91
N LEU A 177 8.78 6.49 -16.95
CA LEU A 177 7.80 5.42 -16.74
C LEU A 177 6.37 5.93 -16.48
N GLY A 178 6.23 7.21 -16.12
CA GLY A 178 4.93 7.88 -16.00
C GLY A 178 4.22 8.12 -17.34
N SER A 179 4.89 7.93 -18.48
CA SER A 179 4.31 8.12 -19.82
C SER A 179 4.69 6.95 -20.74
N GLN A 180 3.70 6.35 -21.42
CA GLN A 180 3.94 5.15 -22.25
C GLN A 180 5.03 5.34 -23.31
N GLY A 181 5.10 6.51 -23.96
CA GLY A 181 6.11 6.79 -24.99
C GLY A 181 7.56 6.81 -24.45
N ARG A 182 7.77 7.31 -23.23
CA ARG A 182 9.10 7.37 -22.60
C ARG A 182 9.45 6.10 -21.82
N ALA A 183 8.46 5.29 -21.45
CA ALA A 183 8.69 4.02 -20.77
C ALA A 183 9.52 3.04 -21.63
N ILE A 184 9.34 3.06 -22.96
CA ILE A 184 10.14 2.25 -23.90
C ILE A 184 11.62 2.68 -23.91
N GLN A 185 11.91 3.97 -23.71
CA GLN A 185 13.28 4.47 -23.62
C GLN A 185 13.93 3.98 -22.33
N TRP A 186 13.20 4.06 -21.21
CA TRP A 186 13.66 3.55 -19.92
C TRP A 186 13.99 2.05 -19.99
N THR A 187 13.17 1.23 -20.64
CA THR A 187 13.47 -0.21 -20.77
C THR A 187 14.74 -0.48 -21.55
N LYS A 188 15.02 0.29 -22.61
CA LYS A 188 16.25 0.15 -23.38
C LYS A 188 17.49 0.51 -22.55
N GLU A 189 17.40 1.54 -21.72
CA GLU A 189 18.52 1.97 -20.86
C GLU A 189 18.83 1.00 -19.74
N VAL A 190 17.79 0.35 -19.19
CA VAL A 190 17.95 -0.67 -18.14
C VAL A 190 18.25 -2.06 -18.75
N GLY A 191 18.49 -2.15 -20.06
CA GLY A 191 18.82 -3.39 -20.75
C GLY A 191 17.66 -4.38 -20.88
N GLN A 192 16.43 -3.95 -20.64
CA GLN A 192 15.24 -4.80 -20.75
C GLN A 192 14.70 -4.78 -22.18
N SER A 193 14.88 -5.88 -22.90
CA SER A 193 14.44 -6.04 -24.29
C SER A 193 12.94 -6.35 -24.45
N CYS A 194 12.24 -6.54 -23.34
CA CYS A 194 10.88 -7.02 -23.32
C CYS A 194 9.83 -5.93 -23.49
N GLY A 195 8.74 -6.27 -24.17
CA GLY A 195 7.60 -5.37 -24.32
C GLY A 195 6.97 -5.03 -22.97
N LEU A 196 6.73 -3.74 -22.74
CA LEU A 196 5.97 -3.24 -21.61
C LEU A 196 4.48 -3.45 -21.83
N TRP A 197 3.81 -4.04 -20.83
CA TRP A 197 2.35 -4.14 -20.80
C TRP A 197 1.74 -2.95 -20.07
N LYS A 198 2.18 -2.71 -18.83
CA LYS A 198 1.62 -1.67 -17.97
C LYS A 198 2.71 -1.14 -17.03
N THR A 199 2.71 0.17 -16.82
CA THR A 199 3.46 0.82 -15.75
C THR A 199 2.47 1.44 -14.76
N GLN A 200 2.78 1.34 -13.47
CA GLN A 200 1.96 1.93 -12.41
C GLN A 200 2.87 2.59 -11.38
N ARG A 201 2.63 3.86 -11.09
CA ARG A 201 3.35 4.58 -10.03
C ARG A 201 2.85 4.13 -8.66
N VAL A 202 3.76 3.72 -7.78
CA VAL A 202 3.44 3.37 -6.38
C VAL A 202 3.96 4.39 -5.37
N TRP A 203 5.03 5.10 -5.73
CA TRP A 203 5.64 6.17 -4.95
C TRP A 203 6.34 7.15 -5.89
N PRO A 204 6.67 8.38 -5.48
CA PRO A 204 7.53 9.24 -6.29
C PRO A 204 8.78 8.49 -6.78
N ARG A 205 8.95 8.40 -8.10
CA ARG A 205 10.02 7.68 -8.81
C ARG A 205 10.02 6.14 -8.72
N PHE A 206 9.10 5.52 -7.98
CA PHE A 206 8.95 4.06 -7.94
C PHE A 206 7.71 3.59 -8.70
N TYR A 207 7.93 2.56 -9.49
CA TYR A 207 6.95 2.03 -10.43
C TYR A 207 6.87 0.52 -10.33
N ILE A 208 5.67 -0.02 -10.43
CA ILE A 208 5.47 -1.42 -10.79
C ILE A 208 5.42 -1.47 -12.31
N VAL A 209 6.37 -2.19 -12.90
CA VAL A 209 6.49 -2.39 -14.34
C VAL A 209 6.09 -3.82 -14.64
N THR A 210 5.02 -4.00 -15.42
CA THR A 210 4.55 -5.31 -15.90
C THR A 210 4.95 -5.48 -17.36
N THR A 211 5.60 -6.60 -17.68
CA THR A 211 6.05 -6.96 -19.04
C THR A 211 5.25 -8.12 -19.61
N TYR A 212 5.24 -8.24 -20.93
CA TYR A 212 4.73 -9.44 -21.62
C TYR A 212 5.62 -10.68 -21.37
N THR A 213 5.09 -11.85 -21.76
CA THR A 213 5.58 -13.22 -21.51
C THR A 213 7.09 -13.43 -21.63
N ASN A 214 7.67 -14.28 -20.76
CA ASN A 214 9.03 -14.86 -20.82
C ASN A 214 10.24 -13.95 -20.51
N CYS A 215 10.07 -12.98 -19.62
CA CYS A 215 11.13 -12.00 -19.35
C CYS A 215 11.66 -12.02 -17.92
N PRO A 216 12.02 -13.17 -17.31
CA PRO A 216 12.34 -13.26 -15.89
C PRO A 216 13.43 -12.28 -15.45
N TYR A 217 13.29 -11.80 -14.21
CA TYR A 217 14.22 -10.84 -13.59
C TYR A 217 15.69 -11.26 -13.74
N ASP A 218 15.95 -12.55 -13.63
CA ASP A 218 17.28 -13.14 -13.56
C ASP A 218 18.05 -13.09 -14.90
N ARG A 219 17.40 -12.67 -15.99
CA ARG A 219 18.00 -12.53 -17.34
C ARG A 219 18.33 -11.09 -17.73
N ILE A 220 18.33 -10.15 -16.79
CA ILE A 220 18.85 -8.81 -17.03
C ILE A 220 20.37 -8.89 -16.90
N GLU A 221 21.05 -9.16 -18.02
CA GLU A 221 22.51 -9.04 -18.08
C GLU A 221 22.89 -7.58 -17.85
N PRO A 222 23.88 -7.29 -16.98
CA PRO A 222 24.41 -5.94 -16.87
C PRO A 222 24.95 -5.54 -18.24
N ALA A 223 24.49 -4.40 -18.76
CA ALA A 223 25.06 -3.82 -19.96
C ALA A 223 26.56 -3.55 -19.71
N GLU A 224 27.43 -4.32 -20.38
CA GLU A 224 28.87 -4.06 -20.45
C GLU A 224 29.18 -2.78 -21.24
#